data_AF-A0A958AMY6-F1
#
_entry.id   AF-A0A958AMY6-F1
#
_cell.length_a   1.000
_cell.length_b   1.000
_cell.length_c   1.000
_cell.angle_alpha   90.00
_cell.angle_beta   90.00
_cell.angle_gamma   90.00
#
_symmetry.space_group_name_H-M   'P 1'
#
loop_
_entity.id
_entity.type
_entity.pdbx_description
1 polymer ?
#
loop_
_entity_poly.entity_id
_entity_poly.type
_entity_poly.pdbx_seq_one_letter_code
_entity_poly.pdbx_strand_id
1 'polypeptide(L)'
;NSAGALPDNDVRAGRRLFFRAECHTCHGGTKWSVSHKDFVSPPAAEEIATETGAAGVFPGQFLARFLSNIGSFNLGVAGQGNNIGDNVGAPEVNTAGATALGADHNGDGKGAGFNIPSLLAIWQLPPYYHNGACETLDCVLSNETHRAAGKGRDILSNPADQAKVVAWLKTLDADTPFPLNVYIDRHDLFVDPPKPLKGTQVTLGANVSLFGVKSDLADLISDLGLSGITVHFAVEIGSVNPAEVTLTADDFAQDFGQAIATTTWTIPGETNILRPRITVTIDPADELPEDNEVDNEASRRVRVRTPGRDRTPPTVNSVLLSDDDPFNDTDRFTDSGTLRVKLQAEDPAGGNGE
;
A
#
# COMPACT_ATOMS: atom_id res chain seq x y z
N ASN A 1 -27.29 -13.10 -25.71
CA ASN A 1 -28.15 -12.02 -26.27
C ASN A 1 -27.32 -10.75 -26.25
N SER A 2 -26.65 -10.43 -27.35
CA SER A 2 -25.37 -9.67 -27.35
C SER A 2 -25.50 -8.21 -27.84
N ALA A 3 -26.72 -7.65 -27.83
CA ALA A 3 -27.00 -6.30 -28.36
C ALA A 3 -27.36 -5.27 -27.28
N GLY A 4 -27.12 -5.56 -26.00
CA GLY A 4 -27.39 -4.64 -24.89
C GLY A 4 -26.46 -4.77 -23.69
N ALA A 5 -25.42 -5.62 -23.77
CA ALA A 5 -24.40 -5.73 -22.74
C ALA A 5 -23.31 -4.68 -22.98
N LEU A 6 -22.85 -4.04 -21.91
CA LEU A 6 -21.68 -3.16 -21.97
C LEU A 6 -20.44 -3.98 -22.38
N PRO A 7 -19.52 -3.44 -23.19
CA PRO A 7 -18.33 -4.19 -23.58
C PRO A 7 -17.46 -4.53 -22.37
N ASP A 8 -17.19 -5.82 -22.12
CA ASP A 8 -16.42 -6.29 -20.96
C ASP A 8 -15.03 -5.63 -20.85
N ASN A 9 -14.40 -5.36 -22.00
CA ASN A 9 -13.12 -4.66 -22.06
C ASN A 9 -13.23 -3.21 -21.55
N ASP A 10 -14.34 -2.53 -21.84
CA ASP A 10 -14.58 -1.16 -21.40
C ASP A 10 -14.94 -1.13 -19.90
N VAL A 11 -15.72 -2.11 -19.43
CA VAL A 11 -16.05 -2.26 -18.00
C VAL A 11 -14.77 -2.51 -17.19
N ARG A 12 -13.92 -3.47 -17.59
CA ARG A 12 -12.63 -3.73 -16.91
C ARG A 12 -11.71 -2.51 -16.94
N ALA A 13 -11.59 -1.85 -18.09
CA ALA A 13 -10.79 -0.64 -18.20
C ALA A 13 -11.34 0.51 -17.33
N GLY A 14 -12.66 0.67 -17.28
CA GLY A 14 -13.36 1.64 -16.45
C GLY A 14 -13.14 1.44 -14.96
N ARG A 15 -13.20 0.20 -14.50
CA ARG A 15 -12.85 -0.19 -13.13
C ARG A 15 -11.43 0.24 -12.79
N ARG A 16 -10.44 -0.15 -13.58
CA ARG A 16 -9.03 0.24 -13.39
C ARG A 16 -8.85 1.76 -13.33
N LEU A 17 -9.53 2.49 -14.22
CA LEU A 17 -9.49 3.95 -14.28
C LEU A 17 -10.08 4.61 -13.02
N PHE A 18 -11.23 4.12 -12.53
CA PHE A 18 -11.85 4.60 -11.29
C PHE A 18 -10.92 4.50 -10.09
N PHE A 19 -10.25 3.37 -9.97
CA PHE A 19 -9.32 3.12 -8.87
C PHE A 19 -8.02 3.91 -9.01
N ARG A 20 -7.45 4.00 -10.22
CA ARG A 20 -6.26 4.81 -10.51
C ARG A 20 -6.48 6.30 -10.24
N ALA A 21 -7.71 6.78 -10.47
CA ALA A 21 -8.14 8.15 -10.18
C ALA A 21 -8.47 8.37 -8.69
N GLU A 22 -8.32 7.33 -7.87
CA GLU A 22 -8.58 7.35 -6.43
C GLU A 22 -10.03 7.70 -6.07
N CYS A 23 -10.99 7.42 -6.97
CA CYS A 23 -12.42 7.64 -6.70
C CYS A 23 -12.93 6.81 -5.50
N HIS A 24 -12.28 5.68 -5.24
CA HIS A 24 -12.56 4.81 -4.09
C HIS A 24 -12.27 5.44 -2.72
N THR A 25 -11.48 6.52 -2.65
CA THR A 25 -11.26 7.25 -1.38
C THR A 25 -12.56 7.80 -0.80
N CYS A 26 -13.55 8.10 -1.65
CA CYS A 26 -14.91 8.45 -1.25
C CYS A 26 -15.89 7.28 -1.45
N HIS A 27 -15.66 6.44 -2.46
CA HIS A 27 -16.60 5.42 -2.93
C HIS A 27 -16.14 3.97 -2.71
N GLY A 28 -15.26 3.72 -1.75
CA GLY A 28 -14.56 2.43 -1.57
C GLY A 28 -15.06 1.53 -0.46
N GLY A 29 -16.15 1.86 0.25
CA GLY A 29 -16.71 0.96 1.27
C GLY A 29 -17.58 -0.15 0.67
N THR A 30 -18.09 -1.06 1.51
CA THR A 30 -18.95 -2.21 1.12
C THR A 30 -20.23 -1.83 0.39
N LYS A 31 -20.63 -0.56 0.44
CA LYS A 31 -21.73 0.01 -0.35
C LYS A 31 -21.26 0.95 -1.44
N TRP A 32 -20.02 0.83 -1.89
CA TRP A 32 -19.38 1.78 -2.80
C TRP A 32 -19.49 3.24 -2.29
N SER A 33 -19.31 3.40 -0.99
CA SER A 33 -19.30 4.67 -0.24
C SER A 33 -18.60 4.46 1.08
N VAL A 34 -17.81 5.43 1.51
CA VAL A 34 -17.23 5.48 2.86
C VAL A 34 -18.25 5.84 3.94
N SER A 35 -19.43 6.33 3.54
CA SER A 35 -20.52 6.70 4.44
C SER A 35 -21.17 5.48 5.06
N HIS A 36 -20.72 5.10 6.25
CA HIS A 36 -21.31 4.03 7.03
C HIS A 36 -21.48 4.48 8.48
N LYS A 37 -22.48 3.90 9.17
CA LYS A 37 -22.70 4.17 10.58
C LYS A 37 -21.63 3.42 11.39
N ASP A 38 -20.73 4.17 12.00
CA ASP A 38 -19.63 3.65 12.84
C ASP A 38 -19.90 3.76 14.35
N PHE A 39 -21.09 4.20 14.76
CA PHE A 39 -21.44 4.51 16.15
C PHE A 39 -22.70 3.77 16.62
N VAL A 40 -22.79 3.48 17.92
CA VAL A 40 -24.04 3.02 18.55
C VAL A 40 -24.94 4.23 18.78
N SER A 41 -26.23 4.12 18.45
CA SER A 41 -27.15 5.25 18.66
C SER A 41 -27.53 5.41 20.14
N PRO A 42 -27.59 6.65 20.67
CA PRO A 42 -27.21 7.91 20.02
C PRO A 42 -25.67 8.10 19.97
N PRO A 43 -25.14 8.90 19.01
CA PRO A 43 -23.71 9.22 18.99
C PRO A 43 -23.28 9.97 20.25
N ALA A 44 -21.97 10.02 20.51
CA ALA A 44 -21.42 10.79 21.61
C ALA A 44 -21.77 12.28 21.46
N ALA A 45 -22.10 12.95 22.57
CA ALA A 45 -22.59 14.33 22.55
C ALA A 45 -21.56 15.30 21.97
N GLU A 46 -20.27 15.00 22.17
CA GLU A 46 -19.15 15.80 21.70
C GLU A 46 -18.94 15.72 20.18
N GLU A 47 -19.48 14.70 19.52
CA GLU A 47 -19.39 14.54 18.07
C GLU A 47 -20.51 15.27 17.31
N ILE A 48 -21.59 15.64 18.02
CA ILE A 48 -22.74 16.29 17.42
C ILE A 48 -22.43 17.76 17.14
N ALA A 49 -22.56 18.15 15.87
CA ALA A 49 -22.45 19.52 15.40
C ALA A 49 -23.81 20.06 14.94
N THR A 50 -23.93 21.39 14.91
CA THR A 50 -25.11 22.12 14.45
C THR A 50 -24.68 23.45 13.84
N GLU A 51 -25.26 23.83 12.72
CA GLU A 51 -25.07 25.15 12.11
C GLU A 51 -25.93 26.22 12.81
N THR A 52 -25.64 26.47 14.09
CA THR A 52 -26.34 27.49 14.89
C THR A 52 -25.68 28.86 14.71
N GLY A 53 -26.50 29.91 14.53
CA GLY A 53 -26.03 31.30 14.54
C GLY A 53 -26.22 32.08 13.23
N ALA A 54 -26.46 31.41 12.11
CA ALA A 54 -26.77 32.05 10.84
C ALA A 54 -28.29 32.08 10.57
N ALA A 55 -28.80 33.26 10.20
CA ALA A 55 -30.22 33.43 9.88
C ALA A 55 -30.58 32.68 8.59
N GLY A 56 -31.65 31.89 8.62
CA GLY A 56 -32.08 31.11 7.46
C GLY A 56 -31.27 29.83 7.23
N VAL A 57 -30.62 29.27 8.24
CA VAL A 57 -29.95 27.96 8.16
C VAL A 57 -30.77 26.89 8.88
N PHE A 58 -30.80 25.68 8.33
CA PHE A 58 -31.45 24.55 8.99
C PHE A 58 -30.72 24.18 10.29
N PRO A 59 -31.37 24.14 11.47
CA PRO A 59 -30.71 23.91 12.76
C PRO A 59 -30.54 22.41 13.09
N GLY A 60 -30.30 21.58 12.08
CA GLY A 60 -30.17 20.13 12.23
C GLY A 60 -28.88 19.71 12.92
N GLN A 61 -28.93 18.56 13.61
CA GLN A 61 -27.75 17.90 14.17
C GLN A 61 -27.11 17.00 13.10
N PHE A 62 -25.79 17.01 13.04
CA PHE A 62 -25.01 16.15 12.15
C PHE A 62 -23.68 15.76 12.79
N LEU A 63 -22.97 14.82 12.16
CA LEU A 63 -21.66 14.35 12.59
C LEU A 63 -20.62 14.78 11.56
N ALA A 64 -19.82 15.78 11.91
CA ALA A 64 -18.91 16.45 10.98
C ALA A 64 -17.91 15.48 10.30
N ARG A 65 -17.46 14.45 11.01
CA ARG A 65 -16.49 13.45 10.50
C ARG A 65 -16.97 12.66 9.27
N PHE A 66 -18.28 12.64 9.00
CA PHE A 66 -18.85 11.95 7.84
C PHE A 66 -19.02 12.87 6.62
N LEU A 67 -18.73 14.15 6.77
CA LEU A 67 -18.84 15.09 5.66
C LEU A 67 -17.53 15.09 4.88
N SER A 68 -17.66 14.99 3.56
CA SER A 68 -16.56 15.19 2.61
C SER A 68 -16.82 16.46 1.81
N ASN A 69 -15.79 17.29 1.68
CA ASN A 69 -15.88 18.56 0.96
C ASN A 69 -14.97 18.56 -0.26
N ILE A 70 -15.56 18.58 -1.45
CA ILE A 70 -14.86 18.76 -2.73
C ILE A 70 -15.08 20.16 -3.31
N GLY A 71 -15.61 21.10 -2.52
CA GLY A 71 -16.00 22.43 -2.98
C GLY A 71 -17.27 22.42 -3.83
N SER A 72 -18.12 21.38 -3.73
CA SER A 72 -19.32 21.22 -4.55
C SER A 72 -20.59 21.87 -3.98
N PHE A 73 -20.57 22.41 -2.77
CA PHE A 73 -21.75 23.10 -2.20
C PHE A 73 -22.03 24.44 -2.89
N ASN A 74 -23.29 24.88 -2.85
CA ASN A 74 -23.80 26.08 -3.51
C ASN A 74 -23.72 26.04 -5.04
N LEU A 75 -23.80 24.85 -5.63
CA LEU A 75 -24.09 24.71 -7.05
C LEU A 75 -25.48 25.29 -7.31
N GLY A 76 -25.59 26.35 -8.10
CA GLY A 76 -26.90 26.99 -8.33
C GLY A 76 -26.91 28.47 -8.00
N VAL A 77 -26.10 28.87 -7.03
CA VAL A 77 -26.33 30.12 -6.32
C VAL A 77 -25.55 31.26 -6.96
N ALA A 78 -26.29 32.22 -7.54
CA ALA A 78 -25.72 33.39 -8.20
C ALA A 78 -24.79 34.16 -7.24
N GLY A 79 -23.55 34.42 -7.68
CA GLY A 79 -22.55 35.17 -6.92
C GLY A 79 -21.82 34.39 -5.83
N GLN A 80 -22.18 33.12 -5.59
CA GLN A 80 -21.53 32.28 -4.57
C GLN A 80 -20.42 31.37 -5.14
N GLY A 81 -20.22 31.38 -6.47
CA GLY A 81 -19.05 30.81 -7.14
C GLY A 81 -18.79 29.34 -6.83
N ASN A 82 -19.18 28.45 -7.71
CA ASN A 82 -18.70 27.07 -7.68
C ASN A 82 -17.81 26.80 -8.91
N ASN A 83 -16.68 26.12 -8.71
CA ASN A 83 -15.77 25.68 -9.77
C ASN A 83 -16.28 24.44 -10.54
N ILE A 84 -17.42 23.90 -10.13
CA ILE A 84 -18.13 22.80 -10.79
C ILE A 84 -19.16 23.44 -11.75
N GLY A 85 -18.83 23.48 -13.06
CA GLY A 85 -19.64 24.09 -14.12
C GLY A 85 -20.99 23.41 -14.40
N ASP A 86 -21.68 23.83 -15.46
CA ASP A 86 -22.95 23.26 -15.97
C ASP A 86 -24.13 23.26 -14.99
N ASN A 87 -24.29 24.39 -14.33
CA ASN A 87 -25.23 24.60 -13.25
C ASN A 87 -26.69 24.84 -13.74
N VAL A 88 -27.42 23.75 -13.96
CA VAL A 88 -28.88 23.75 -14.23
C VAL A 88 -29.70 23.36 -12.97
N GLY A 89 -29.03 23.13 -11.84
CA GLY A 89 -29.68 22.68 -10.60
C GLY A 89 -30.43 23.79 -9.83
N ALA A 90 -31.23 23.38 -8.86
CA ALA A 90 -32.02 24.28 -8.02
C ALA A 90 -31.19 24.88 -6.87
N PRO A 91 -31.58 26.03 -6.30
CA PRO A 91 -31.00 26.49 -5.04
C PRO A 91 -31.16 25.45 -3.92
N GLU A 92 -30.08 25.20 -3.16
CA GLU A 92 -30.02 24.21 -2.07
C GLU A 92 -30.70 24.71 -0.79
N VAL A 93 -32.01 24.92 -0.86
CA VAL A 93 -32.84 25.37 0.26
C VAL A 93 -33.99 24.41 0.54
N ASN A 94 -34.45 24.36 1.79
CA ASN A 94 -35.66 23.64 2.15
C ASN A 94 -36.93 24.43 1.75
N THR A 95 -38.11 23.85 2.03
CA THR A 95 -39.41 24.48 1.71
C THR A 95 -39.68 25.80 2.43
N ALA A 96 -38.96 26.09 3.52
CA ALA A 96 -39.01 27.35 4.25
C ALA A 96 -37.94 28.35 3.79
N GLY A 97 -37.17 28.02 2.75
CA GLY A 97 -36.08 28.85 2.23
C GLY A 97 -34.79 28.78 3.06
N ALA A 98 -34.67 27.84 4.01
CA ALA A 98 -33.46 27.71 4.79
C ALA A 98 -32.38 26.94 4.02
N THR A 99 -31.14 27.42 4.03
CA THR A 99 -30.02 26.81 3.32
C THR A 99 -29.63 25.46 3.91
N ALA A 100 -29.10 24.57 3.07
CA ALA A 100 -28.59 23.27 3.46
C ALA A 100 -27.43 23.36 4.48
N LEU A 101 -27.25 22.27 5.23
CA LEU A 101 -26.24 22.13 6.29
C LEU A 101 -24.80 22.01 5.78
N GLY A 102 -24.60 21.70 4.51
CA GLY A 102 -23.26 21.36 3.99
C GLY A 102 -22.34 22.55 3.72
N ALA A 103 -22.75 23.74 4.18
CA ALA A 103 -21.87 24.90 4.30
C ALA A 103 -21.61 25.17 5.78
N ASP A 104 -20.38 25.55 6.09
CA ASP A 104 -19.96 25.99 7.43
C ASP A 104 -20.40 27.44 7.64
N HIS A 105 -21.59 27.64 8.21
CA HIS A 105 -22.21 28.95 8.39
C HIS A 105 -21.77 29.64 9.68
N ASN A 106 -21.32 28.88 10.68
CA ASN A 106 -20.85 29.40 11.96
C ASN A 106 -19.32 29.55 12.03
N GLY A 107 -18.57 29.04 11.05
CA GLY A 107 -17.12 29.17 10.92
C GLY A 107 -16.33 28.27 11.87
N ASP A 108 -16.93 27.17 12.34
CA ASP A 108 -16.29 26.24 13.27
C ASP A 108 -15.52 25.10 12.58
N GLY A 109 -15.55 25.06 11.25
CA GLY A 109 -14.90 24.07 10.41
C GLY A 109 -15.65 22.74 10.29
N LYS A 110 -16.90 22.63 10.77
CA LYS A 110 -17.64 21.36 10.84
C LYS A 110 -18.74 21.22 9.80
N GLY A 111 -19.32 22.30 9.29
CA GLY A 111 -20.46 22.25 8.37
C GLY A 111 -20.12 21.94 6.92
N ALA A 112 -18.87 22.10 6.50
CA ALA A 112 -18.52 22.01 5.08
C ALA A 112 -18.49 20.56 4.57
N GLY A 113 -19.41 20.21 3.65
CA GLY A 113 -19.40 18.93 2.95
C GLY A 113 -20.69 18.11 3.07
N PHE A 114 -20.67 16.94 2.44
CA PHE A 114 -21.84 16.06 2.33
C PHE A 114 -21.44 14.62 2.68
N ASN A 115 -22.44 13.84 3.06
CA ASN A 115 -22.27 12.40 3.24
C ASN A 115 -22.21 11.75 1.86
N ILE A 116 -21.11 11.04 1.54
CA ILE A 116 -20.88 10.47 0.20
C ILE A 116 -21.99 9.45 -0.16
N PRO A 117 -22.66 9.57 -1.31
CA PRO A 117 -23.67 8.60 -1.72
C PRO A 117 -23.05 7.25 -2.10
N SER A 118 -23.82 6.19 -1.88
CA SER A 118 -23.51 4.85 -2.43
C SER A 118 -23.54 4.88 -3.95
N LEU A 119 -22.58 4.21 -4.59
CA LEU A 119 -22.62 3.99 -6.04
C LEU A 119 -23.43 2.75 -6.46
N LEU A 120 -23.96 1.98 -5.51
CA LEU A 120 -24.78 0.81 -5.82
C LEU A 120 -26.01 1.22 -6.63
N ALA A 121 -26.13 0.69 -7.86
CA ALA A 121 -27.19 1.03 -8.81
C ALA A 121 -27.37 2.54 -9.05
N ILE A 122 -26.36 3.37 -8.80
CA ILE A 122 -26.46 4.84 -8.87
C ILE A 122 -26.95 5.32 -10.24
N TRP A 123 -26.56 4.60 -11.29
CA TRP A 123 -26.94 4.89 -12.67
C TRP A 123 -28.46 4.90 -12.93
N GLN A 124 -29.27 4.32 -12.03
CA GLN A 124 -30.73 4.29 -12.12
C GLN A 124 -31.43 5.48 -11.46
N LEU A 125 -30.69 6.32 -10.72
CA LEU A 125 -31.27 7.36 -9.86
C LEU A 125 -30.81 8.79 -10.23
N PRO A 126 -30.91 9.23 -11.50
CA PRO A 126 -30.72 10.64 -11.83
C PRO A 126 -31.89 11.51 -11.30
N PRO A 127 -31.71 12.83 -11.16
CA PRO A 127 -30.46 13.57 -11.38
C PRO A 127 -29.43 13.34 -10.27
N TYR A 128 -28.17 13.54 -10.61
CA TYR A 128 -27.04 13.47 -9.68
C TYR A 128 -26.87 14.81 -8.96
N TYR A 129 -25.80 14.94 -8.16
CA TYR A 129 -25.55 16.09 -7.29
C TYR A 129 -26.69 16.45 -6.32
N HIS A 130 -26.37 17.15 -5.25
CA HIS A 130 -27.32 17.40 -4.17
C HIS A 130 -28.36 18.48 -4.53
N ASN A 131 -28.05 19.32 -5.52
CA ASN A 131 -28.94 20.33 -6.06
C ASN A 131 -29.77 19.86 -7.27
N GLY A 132 -29.66 18.57 -7.63
CA GLY A 132 -30.34 17.97 -8.77
C GLY A 132 -29.75 18.37 -10.14
N ALA A 133 -28.52 18.88 -10.21
CA ALA A 133 -27.81 19.09 -11.46
C ALA A 133 -27.21 17.78 -12.03
N CYS A 134 -26.85 17.73 -13.30
CA CYS A 134 -26.36 16.52 -13.98
C CYS A 134 -27.33 15.34 -14.02
N GLU A 135 -28.02 15.16 -15.14
CA GLU A 135 -28.95 14.05 -15.35
C GLU A 135 -28.26 12.74 -15.77
N THR A 136 -26.96 12.79 -16.08
CA THR A 136 -26.18 11.64 -16.59
C THR A 136 -24.86 11.47 -15.83
N LEU A 137 -24.36 10.24 -15.75
CA LEU A 137 -23.02 9.97 -15.18
C LEU A 137 -21.92 10.62 -16.03
N ASP A 138 -22.14 10.77 -17.34
CA ASP A 138 -21.24 11.51 -18.22
C ASP A 138 -21.14 12.98 -17.79
N CYS A 139 -22.25 13.62 -17.39
CA CYS A 139 -22.21 14.97 -16.82
C CYS A 139 -21.39 15.01 -15.53
N VAL A 140 -21.56 14.02 -14.64
CA VAL A 140 -20.79 13.92 -13.39
C VAL A 140 -19.28 13.79 -13.65
N LEU A 141 -18.87 13.00 -14.65
CA LEU A 141 -17.46 12.83 -15.01
C LEU A 141 -16.89 13.94 -15.90
N SER A 142 -17.75 14.74 -16.55
CA SER A 142 -17.32 15.96 -17.26
C SER A 142 -16.76 17.01 -16.30
N ASN A 143 -16.99 16.84 -14.99
CA ASN A 143 -16.51 17.74 -13.96
C ASN A 143 -15.07 17.44 -13.50
N GLU A 144 -14.15 18.40 -13.72
CA GLU A 144 -12.74 18.25 -13.36
C GLU A 144 -12.52 18.19 -11.86
N THR A 145 -13.14 19.11 -11.12
CA THR A 145 -12.99 19.20 -9.67
C THR A 145 -13.40 17.89 -9.00
N HIS A 146 -14.51 17.30 -9.42
CA HIS A 146 -14.99 16.01 -8.90
C HIS A 146 -14.05 14.86 -9.23
N ARG A 147 -13.67 14.68 -10.52
CA ARG A 147 -12.82 13.54 -10.92
C ARG A 147 -11.36 13.66 -10.47
N ALA A 148 -10.90 14.87 -10.13
CA ALA A 148 -9.59 15.10 -9.54
C ALA A 148 -9.58 14.97 -8.01
N ALA A 149 -10.74 14.98 -7.33
CA ALA A 149 -10.83 15.07 -5.87
C ALA A 149 -10.16 13.89 -5.15
N GLY A 150 -10.22 12.68 -5.71
CA GLY A 150 -9.57 11.51 -5.13
C GLY A 150 -8.04 11.63 -5.11
N LYS A 151 -7.44 11.88 -6.28
CA LYS A 151 -5.97 11.87 -6.47
C LYS A 151 -5.30 13.23 -6.26
N GLY A 152 -6.08 14.32 -6.20
CA GLY A 152 -5.58 15.70 -6.26
C GLY A 152 -5.09 16.15 -7.64
N ARG A 153 -5.31 15.35 -8.70
CA ARG A 153 -5.04 15.72 -10.11
C ARG A 153 -5.98 14.98 -11.06
N ASP A 154 -6.34 15.61 -12.16
CA ASP A 154 -7.18 15.00 -13.19
C ASP A 154 -6.37 14.04 -14.08
N ILE A 155 -6.70 12.75 -14.00
CA ILE A 155 -6.18 11.71 -14.92
C ILE A 155 -7.25 11.16 -15.86
N LEU A 156 -8.48 11.68 -15.76
CA LEU A 156 -9.66 11.27 -16.52
C LEU A 156 -10.10 12.41 -17.46
N SER A 157 -9.16 13.24 -17.94
CA SER A 157 -9.44 14.34 -18.86
C SER A 157 -9.86 13.85 -20.26
N ASN A 158 -9.56 12.60 -20.61
CA ASN A 158 -9.92 11.98 -21.88
C ASN A 158 -11.39 11.49 -21.83
N PRO A 159 -12.30 11.99 -22.69
CA PRO A 159 -13.70 11.55 -22.72
C PRO A 159 -13.87 10.05 -22.99
N ALA A 160 -12.96 9.42 -23.73
CA ALA A 160 -13.03 7.99 -23.97
C ALA A 160 -12.75 7.17 -22.69
N ASP A 161 -11.94 7.70 -21.78
CA ASP A 161 -11.68 7.06 -20.49
C ASP A 161 -12.82 7.32 -19.50
N GLN A 162 -13.42 8.52 -19.53
CA GLN A 162 -14.65 8.82 -18.79
C GLN A 162 -15.78 7.85 -19.17
N ALA A 163 -16.00 7.61 -20.47
CA ALA A 163 -17.03 6.69 -20.95
C ALA A 163 -16.83 5.25 -20.44
N LYS A 164 -15.58 4.79 -20.30
CA LYS A 164 -15.26 3.48 -19.71
C LYS A 164 -15.61 3.46 -18.21
N VAL A 165 -15.29 4.53 -17.47
CA VAL A 165 -15.70 4.64 -16.06
C VAL A 165 -17.23 4.64 -15.95
N VAL A 166 -17.96 5.36 -16.82
CA VAL A 166 -19.44 5.30 -16.87
C VAL A 166 -19.94 3.88 -17.15
N ALA A 167 -19.33 3.16 -18.09
CA ALA A 167 -19.69 1.77 -18.36
C ALA A 167 -19.53 0.91 -17.09
N TRP A 168 -18.40 1.04 -16.40
CA TRP A 168 -18.19 0.32 -15.14
C TRP A 168 -19.19 0.72 -14.04
N LEU A 169 -19.48 2.01 -13.84
CA LEU A 169 -20.47 2.47 -12.87
C LEU A 169 -21.88 1.90 -13.13
N LYS A 170 -22.23 1.64 -14.40
CA LYS A 170 -23.49 0.99 -14.79
C LYS A 170 -23.55 -0.50 -14.44
N THR A 171 -22.41 -1.11 -14.11
CA THR A 171 -22.34 -2.50 -13.65
C THR A 171 -22.43 -2.65 -12.13
N LEU A 172 -22.28 -1.58 -11.36
CA LEU A 172 -22.24 -1.65 -9.90
C LEU A 172 -23.59 -2.08 -9.31
N ASP A 173 -23.58 -3.22 -8.64
CA ASP A 173 -24.64 -3.80 -7.84
C ASP A 173 -24.09 -4.39 -6.53
N ALA A 174 -24.97 -4.99 -5.73
CA ALA A 174 -24.61 -5.52 -4.41
C ALA A 174 -23.66 -6.72 -4.48
N ASP A 175 -23.57 -7.40 -5.62
CA ASP A 175 -22.73 -8.58 -5.84
C ASP A 175 -21.43 -8.22 -6.58
N THR A 176 -21.23 -6.95 -6.93
CA THR A 176 -20.03 -6.52 -7.65
C THR A 176 -18.82 -6.63 -6.72
N PRO A 177 -17.84 -7.49 -7.02
CA PRO A 177 -16.68 -7.68 -6.16
C PRO A 177 -15.86 -6.39 -6.13
N PHE A 178 -15.25 -6.09 -4.99
CA PHE A 178 -14.28 -5.00 -4.88
C PHE A 178 -13.00 -5.35 -5.65
N PRO A 179 -12.25 -4.40 -6.23
CA PRO A 179 -10.99 -4.71 -6.88
C PRO A 179 -10.02 -5.34 -5.90
N LEU A 180 -9.25 -6.25 -6.45
CA LEU A 180 -8.17 -6.88 -5.74
C LEU A 180 -6.96 -6.85 -6.67
N ASN A 181 -5.88 -6.28 -6.16
CA ASN A 181 -4.56 -6.34 -6.78
C ASN A 181 -3.52 -6.48 -5.68
N VAL A 182 -2.55 -7.35 -5.88
CA VAL A 182 -1.38 -7.50 -5.02
C VAL A 182 -0.15 -7.20 -5.85
N TYR A 183 0.51 -6.08 -5.54
CA TYR A 183 1.60 -5.58 -6.37
C TYR A 183 2.86 -5.36 -5.56
N ILE A 184 3.98 -5.26 -6.27
CA ILE A 184 5.29 -4.98 -5.69
C ILE A 184 6.08 -4.01 -6.56
N ASP A 185 6.66 -2.99 -5.92
CA ASP A 185 7.59 -2.09 -6.59
C ASP A 185 9.05 -2.45 -6.28
N ARG A 186 9.95 -2.09 -7.21
CA ARG A 186 11.40 -2.25 -7.03
C ARG A 186 11.94 -1.65 -5.72
N HIS A 187 11.33 -0.59 -5.22
CA HIS A 187 11.78 0.10 -4.00
C HIS A 187 11.33 -0.61 -2.72
N ASP A 188 10.37 -1.52 -2.82
CA ASP A 188 9.84 -2.32 -1.71
C ASP A 188 10.71 -3.53 -1.37
N LEU A 189 11.67 -3.86 -2.25
CA LEU A 189 12.65 -4.93 -2.01
C LEU A 189 13.77 -4.40 -1.10
N PHE A 190 14.00 -5.06 0.04
CA PHE A 190 15.01 -4.69 1.02
C PHE A 190 15.91 -5.86 1.42
N VAL A 191 17.10 -5.53 1.92
CA VAL A 191 18.05 -6.49 2.50
C VAL A 191 18.47 -5.95 3.86
N ASP A 192 18.47 -6.80 4.87
CA ASP A 192 18.88 -6.49 6.23
C ASP A 192 19.96 -7.48 6.70
N PRO A 193 21.18 -7.03 7.03
CA PRO A 193 21.66 -5.64 6.97
C PRO A 193 21.74 -5.07 5.55
N PRO A 194 21.57 -3.74 5.35
CA PRO A 194 21.55 -3.10 4.03
C PRO A 194 22.90 -3.08 3.31
N LYS A 195 23.96 -3.54 3.98
CA LYS A 195 25.31 -3.69 3.43
C LYS A 195 25.75 -5.15 3.56
N PRO A 196 25.15 -6.06 2.78
CA PRO A 196 25.45 -7.48 2.87
C PRO A 196 26.92 -7.77 2.54
N LEU A 197 27.52 -8.72 3.28
CA LEU A 197 28.88 -9.20 3.05
C LEU A 197 28.85 -10.57 2.37
N LYS A 198 29.86 -10.84 1.53
CA LYS A 198 30.06 -12.20 1.00
C LYS A 198 30.30 -13.19 2.14
N GLY A 199 29.78 -14.40 1.99
CA GLY A 199 29.89 -15.46 2.99
C GLY A 199 28.96 -15.31 4.19
N THR A 200 28.04 -14.34 4.18
CA THR A 200 27.09 -14.11 5.28
C THR A 200 25.67 -14.51 4.89
N GLN A 201 24.85 -14.76 5.90
CA GLN A 201 23.40 -14.85 5.76
C GLN A 201 22.78 -13.50 6.12
N VAL A 202 21.82 -13.07 5.30
CA VAL A 202 21.09 -11.82 5.50
C VAL A 202 19.61 -12.06 5.29
N THR A 203 18.77 -11.22 5.88
CA THR A 203 17.34 -11.21 5.59
C THR A 203 17.11 -10.49 4.27
N LEU A 204 16.39 -11.13 3.37
CA LEU A 204 15.83 -10.54 2.17
C LEU A 204 14.33 -10.39 2.40
N GLY A 205 13.77 -9.21 2.14
CA GLY A 205 12.34 -9.02 2.25
C GLY A 205 11.75 -8.12 1.18
N ALA A 206 10.42 -8.15 1.13
CA ALA A 206 9.58 -7.41 0.21
C ALA A 206 8.35 -6.89 0.95
N ASN A 207 8.01 -5.61 0.74
CA ASN A 207 6.70 -5.10 1.11
C ASN A 207 5.74 -5.33 -0.06
N VAL A 208 4.80 -6.26 0.13
CA VAL A 208 3.73 -6.55 -0.83
C VAL A 208 2.57 -5.63 -0.52
N SER A 209 2.04 -4.94 -1.53
CA SER A 209 0.95 -3.99 -1.36
C SER A 209 -0.36 -4.60 -1.83
N LEU A 210 -1.42 -4.50 -1.03
CA LEU A 210 -2.78 -4.85 -1.41
C LEU A 210 -3.51 -3.59 -1.87
N PHE A 211 -4.13 -3.65 -3.03
CA PHE A 211 -5.11 -2.70 -3.50
C PHE A 211 -6.49 -3.38 -3.44
N GLY A 212 -7.16 -3.21 -2.30
CA GLY A 212 -8.39 -3.91 -1.96
C GLY A 212 -8.61 -3.93 -0.45
N VAL A 213 -9.70 -4.54 -0.01
CA VAL A 213 -10.01 -4.72 1.42
C VAL A 213 -9.60 -6.11 1.89
N LYS A 214 -9.25 -6.23 3.17
CA LYS A 214 -8.78 -7.49 3.75
C LYS A 214 -9.83 -8.59 3.70
N SER A 215 -11.10 -8.25 3.96
CA SER A 215 -12.20 -9.22 3.94
C SER A 215 -12.33 -9.90 2.59
N ASP A 216 -12.25 -9.12 1.52
CA ASP A 216 -12.49 -9.62 0.16
C ASP A 216 -11.31 -10.46 -0.31
N LEU A 217 -10.09 -10.12 0.11
CA LEU A 217 -8.94 -11.00 -0.08
C LEU A 217 -9.09 -12.32 0.68
N ALA A 218 -9.57 -12.29 1.93
CA ALA A 218 -9.79 -13.49 2.73
C ALA A 218 -10.86 -14.40 2.12
N ASP A 219 -11.97 -13.81 1.70
CA ASP A 219 -13.07 -14.52 1.03
C ASP A 219 -12.59 -15.12 -0.30
N LEU A 220 -11.84 -14.37 -1.12
CA LEU A 220 -11.30 -14.85 -2.38
C LEU A 220 -10.31 -16.02 -2.20
N ILE A 221 -9.37 -15.91 -1.25
CA ILE A 221 -8.43 -17.00 -0.91
C ILE A 221 -9.23 -18.25 -0.50
N SER A 222 -10.25 -18.09 0.34
CA SER A 222 -11.10 -19.19 0.80
C SER A 222 -11.90 -19.83 -0.34
N ASP A 223 -12.53 -19.03 -1.19
CA ASP A 223 -13.37 -19.48 -2.31
C ASP A 223 -12.56 -20.24 -3.37
N LEU A 224 -11.30 -19.84 -3.58
CA LEU A 224 -10.36 -20.52 -4.46
C LEU A 224 -9.73 -21.77 -3.80
N GLY A 225 -9.95 -21.99 -2.51
CA GLY A 225 -9.35 -23.10 -1.76
C GLY A 225 -7.83 -22.94 -1.56
N LEU A 226 -7.33 -21.70 -1.62
CA LEU A 226 -5.92 -21.39 -1.43
C LEU A 226 -5.59 -21.26 0.05
N SER A 227 -4.32 -21.50 0.40
CA SER A 227 -3.83 -21.29 1.77
C SER A 227 -3.36 -19.84 2.02
N GLY A 228 -3.22 -19.06 0.95
CA GLY A 228 -2.71 -17.69 0.94
C GLY A 228 -2.15 -17.35 -0.44
N ILE A 229 -1.51 -16.18 -0.53
CA ILE A 229 -0.79 -15.69 -1.70
C ILE A 229 0.67 -16.11 -1.59
N THR A 230 1.23 -16.71 -2.63
CA THR A 230 2.63 -17.14 -2.65
C THR A 230 3.53 -15.98 -3.10
N VAL A 231 4.57 -15.68 -2.32
CA VAL A 231 5.64 -14.75 -2.68
C VAL A 231 6.92 -15.54 -2.92
N HIS A 232 7.40 -15.56 -4.16
CA HIS A 232 8.61 -16.28 -4.55
C HIS A 232 9.80 -15.33 -4.65
N PHE A 233 10.88 -15.68 -3.95
CA PHE A 233 12.15 -14.98 -3.96
C PHE A 233 13.16 -15.72 -4.84
N ALA A 234 13.85 -14.99 -5.72
CA ALA A 234 14.95 -15.49 -6.52
C ALA A 234 16.17 -14.57 -6.45
N VAL A 235 17.37 -15.16 -6.42
CA VAL A 235 18.64 -14.43 -6.36
C VAL A 235 19.60 -14.93 -7.45
N GLU A 236 20.33 -14.00 -8.07
CA GLU A 236 21.34 -14.31 -9.10
C GLU A 236 22.52 -15.13 -8.55
N ILE A 237 22.79 -15.05 -7.23
CA ILE A 237 23.85 -15.79 -6.57
C ILE A 237 23.40 -16.36 -5.22
N GLY A 238 23.95 -17.52 -4.87
CA GLY A 238 23.68 -18.17 -3.59
C GLY A 238 22.35 -18.89 -3.59
N SER A 239 21.72 -18.93 -2.42
CA SER A 239 20.41 -19.54 -2.23
C SER A 239 19.55 -18.72 -1.28
N VAL A 240 18.24 -18.79 -1.48
CA VAL A 240 17.24 -18.31 -0.54
C VAL A 240 16.55 -19.50 0.12
N ASN A 241 16.23 -19.37 1.41
CA ASN A 241 15.50 -20.41 2.15
C ASN A 241 14.60 -19.77 3.23
N PRO A 242 13.27 -19.98 3.17
CA PRO A 242 12.53 -20.64 2.08
C PRO A 242 12.51 -19.78 0.80
N ALA A 243 12.42 -20.40 -0.39
CA ALA A 243 12.27 -19.65 -1.64
C ALA A 243 10.87 -19.05 -1.79
N GLU A 244 9.87 -19.64 -1.14
CA GLU A 244 8.47 -19.22 -1.17
C GLU A 244 8.01 -18.87 0.25
N VAL A 245 7.25 -17.78 0.35
CA VAL A 245 6.62 -17.31 1.59
C VAL A 245 5.14 -17.13 1.31
N THR A 246 4.28 -17.70 2.13
CA THR A 246 2.82 -17.53 2.02
C THR A 246 2.37 -16.34 2.85
N LEU A 247 1.61 -15.43 2.23
CA LEU A 247 0.90 -14.34 2.89
C LEU A 247 -0.59 -14.63 2.92
N THR A 248 -1.25 -14.32 4.02
CA THR A 248 -2.70 -14.39 4.19
C THR A 248 -3.28 -12.97 4.21
N ALA A 249 -4.61 -12.85 4.15
CA ALA A 249 -5.26 -11.56 4.30
C ALA A 249 -4.90 -10.87 5.64
N ASP A 250 -4.68 -11.64 6.71
CA ASP A 250 -4.35 -11.11 8.03
C ASP A 250 -2.97 -10.43 8.11
N ASP A 251 -2.04 -10.78 7.21
CA ASP A 251 -0.71 -10.19 7.16
C ASP A 251 -0.72 -8.73 6.68
N PHE A 252 -1.80 -8.29 6.03
CA PHE A 252 -1.99 -6.89 5.67
C PHE A 252 -2.49 -6.10 6.88
N ALA A 253 -1.79 -5.04 7.26
CA ALA A 253 -2.11 -4.29 8.48
C ALA A 253 -3.49 -3.59 8.45
N GLN A 254 -3.98 -3.26 7.26
CA GLN A 254 -5.22 -2.52 7.01
C GLN A 254 -5.69 -2.74 5.56
N ASP A 255 -6.90 -2.30 5.26
CA ASP A 255 -7.36 -2.18 3.87
C ASP A 255 -6.43 -1.24 3.09
N PHE A 256 -6.16 -1.58 1.82
CA PHE A 256 -5.14 -0.91 1.01
C PHE A 256 -3.74 -0.89 1.66
N GLY A 257 -3.48 -1.87 2.52
CA GLY A 257 -2.27 -1.95 3.33
C GLY A 257 -1.12 -2.68 2.65
N GLN A 258 -0.06 -2.90 3.43
CA GLN A 258 1.09 -3.70 3.03
C GLN A 258 1.27 -4.89 3.98
N ALA A 259 1.82 -5.97 3.43
CA ALA A 259 2.30 -7.14 4.15
C ALA A 259 3.80 -7.32 3.88
N ILE A 260 4.54 -7.85 4.86
CA ILE A 260 5.99 -8.05 4.73
C ILE A 260 6.27 -9.53 4.55
N ALA A 261 6.83 -9.91 3.41
CA ALA A 261 7.38 -11.24 3.18
C ALA A 261 8.90 -11.22 3.38
N THR A 262 9.45 -12.17 4.13
CA THR A 262 10.90 -12.28 4.36
C THR A 262 11.43 -13.70 4.20
N THR A 263 12.65 -13.81 3.67
CA THR A 263 13.42 -15.04 3.56
C THR A 263 14.88 -14.82 3.99
N THR A 264 15.64 -15.90 4.16
CA THR A 264 17.08 -15.86 4.40
C THR A 264 17.84 -16.03 3.09
N TRP A 265 18.70 -15.08 2.74
CA TRP A 265 19.63 -15.17 1.61
C TRP A 265 21.03 -15.54 2.09
N THR A 266 21.54 -16.69 1.65
CA THR A 266 22.92 -17.13 1.88
C THR A 266 23.81 -16.66 0.73
N ILE A 267 24.69 -15.69 1.00
CA ILE A 267 25.56 -15.09 -0.01
C ILE A 267 26.86 -15.90 -0.11
N PRO A 268 27.25 -16.37 -1.31
CA PRO A 268 28.50 -17.09 -1.47
C PRO A 268 29.72 -16.25 -1.04
N GLY A 269 30.66 -16.87 -0.33
CA GLY A 269 31.97 -16.25 -0.01
C GLY A 269 32.76 -15.95 -1.29
N GLU A 270 32.76 -16.92 -2.20
CA GLU A 270 33.46 -16.88 -3.48
C GLU A 270 32.48 -16.51 -4.60
N THR A 271 32.43 -15.22 -4.96
CA THR A 271 31.64 -14.74 -6.10
C THR A 271 32.28 -13.50 -6.73
N ASN A 272 32.28 -13.43 -8.06
CA ASN A 272 32.71 -12.26 -8.82
C ASN A 272 31.57 -11.26 -9.06
N ILE A 273 30.33 -11.62 -8.73
CA ILE A 273 29.16 -10.76 -8.93
C ILE A 273 29.00 -9.86 -7.71
N LEU A 274 29.36 -8.58 -7.85
CA LEU A 274 29.27 -7.58 -6.77
C LEU A 274 27.90 -6.90 -6.68
N ARG A 275 27.05 -7.06 -7.70
CA ARG A 275 25.71 -6.46 -7.77
C ARG A 275 24.66 -7.48 -8.25
N PRO A 276 24.49 -8.60 -7.54
CA PRO A 276 23.49 -9.60 -7.92
C PRO A 276 22.10 -8.98 -8.02
N ARG A 277 21.34 -9.46 -9.00
CA ARG A 277 19.90 -9.22 -9.11
C ARG A 277 19.16 -10.08 -8.07
N ILE A 278 18.17 -9.45 -7.45
CA ILE A 278 17.14 -10.08 -6.66
C ILE A 278 15.83 -9.86 -7.43
N THR A 279 15.03 -10.90 -7.56
CA THR A 279 13.71 -10.89 -8.18
C THR A 279 12.71 -11.41 -7.16
N VAL A 280 11.57 -10.74 -7.05
CA VAL A 280 10.44 -11.16 -6.23
C VAL A 280 9.22 -11.20 -7.15
N THR A 281 8.50 -12.31 -7.11
CA THR A 281 7.27 -12.52 -7.86
C THR A 281 6.16 -12.88 -6.88
N ILE A 282 5.08 -12.12 -6.89
CA ILE A 282 3.83 -12.42 -6.18
C ILE A 282 3.00 -13.34 -7.07
N ASP A 283 2.32 -14.28 -6.45
CA ASP A 283 1.47 -15.27 -7.09
C ASP A 283 2.06 -15.85 -8.39
N PRO A 284 3.25 -16.50 -8.31
CA PRO A 284 3.93 -17.01 -9.50
C PRO A 284 3.13 -18.09 -10.24
N ALA A 285 2.09 -18.65 -9.62
CA ALA A 285 1.22 -19.66 -10.19
C ALA A 285 -0.03 -19.06 -10.87
N ASP A 286 -0.24 -17.75 -10.77
CA ASP A 286 -1.40 -17.03 -11.37
C ASP A 286 -2.73 -17.63 -10.88
N GLU A 287 -2.80 -17.94 -9.57
CA GLU A 287 -3.94 -18.58 -8.90
C GLU A 287 -4.97 -17.57 -8.40
N LEU A 288 -4.53 -16.36 -8.04
CA LEU A 288 -5.34 -15.26 -7.55
C LEU A 288 -5.75 -14.39 -8.75
N PRO A 289 -7.04 -14.26 -9.07
CA PRO A 289 -7.47 -13.36 -10.12
C PRO A 289 -7.30 -11.90 -9.68
N GLU A 290 -6.45 -11.15 -10.39
CA GLU A 290 -6.17 -9.76 -10.08
C GLU A 290 -6.65 -8.82 -11.17
N ASP A 291 -6.89 -7.56 -10.77
CA ASP A 291 -7.20 -6.53 -11.74
C ASP A 291 -5.98 -6.16 -12.60
N ASN A 292 -4.73 -6.45 -12.19
CA ASN A 292 -3.52 -6.12 -12.92
C ASN A 292 -2.33 -7.12 -12.77
N GLU A 293 -2.38 -8.26 -13.46
CA GLU A 293 -1.32 -9.29 -13.44
C GLU A 293 0.11 -8.89 -13.90
N VAL A 294 0.33 -7.65 -14.33
CA VAL A 294 1.65 -7.22 -14.85
C VAL A 294 2.51 -6.49 -13.82
N ASP A 295 2.02 -6.28 -12.59
CA ASP A 295 2.78 -5.65 -11.50
C ASP A 295 3.13 -6.59 -10.34
N ASN A 296 3.02 -7.90 -10.58
CA ASN A 296 3.34 -8.96 -9.62
C ASN A 296 4.84 -9.26 -9.54
N GLU A 297 5.68 -8.69 -10.42
CA GLU A 297 7.13 -8.92 -10.41
C GLU A 297 7.93 -7.62 -10.26
N ALA A 298 8.88 -7.64 -9.31
CA ALA A 298 9.88 -6.60 -9.17
C ALA A 298 11.30 -7.16 -9.06
N SER A 299 12.27 -6.39 -9.57
CA SER A 299 13.68 -6.76 -9.55
C SER A 299 14.56 -5.60 -9.08
N ARG A 300 15.56 -5.89 -8.22
CA ARG A 300 16.54 -4.92 -7.72
C ARG A 300 17.96 -5.51 -7.74
N ARG A 301 18.96 -4.71 -8.10
CA ARG A 301 20.37 -5.06 -7.89
C ARG A 301 20.86 -4.57 -6.54
N VAL A 302 21.49 -5.45 -5.77
CA VAL A 302 22.02 -5.15 -4.42
C VAL A 302 23.53 -5.27 -4.41
N ARG A 303 24.23 -4.30 -3.81
CA ARG A 303 25.69 -4.34 -3.73
C ARG A 303 26.16 -5.22 -2.57
N VAL A 304 26.80 -6.34 -2.88
CA VAL A 304 27.50 -7.19 -1.89
C VAL A 304 28.95 -6.76 -1.75
N ARG A 305 29.49 -6.80 -0.54
CA ARG A 305 30.87 -6.41 -0.25
C ARG A 305 31.71 -7.61 0.16
N THR A 306 32.97 -7.63 -0.23
CA THR A 306 33.93 -8.54 0.39
C THR A 306 34.10 -8.13 1.86
N PRO A 307 34.12 -9.09 2.81
CA PRO A 307 34.54 -8.83 4.18
C PRO A 307 35.89 -8.10 4.19
N GLY A 308 36.09 -7.22 5.17
CA GLY A 308 37.42 -6.65 5.40
C GLY A 308 38.41 -7.77 5.72
N ARG A 309 39.71 -7.52 5.49
CA ARG A 309 40.76 -8.39 6.04
C ARG A 309 40.51 -8.54 7.52
N ASP A 310 40.60 -9.78 8.01
CA ASP A 310 40.59 -9.99 9.43
C ASP A 310 41.78 -9.26 10.07
N ARG A 311 41.53 -8.60 11.18
CA ARG A 311 42.52 -7.88 11.98
C ARG A 311 42.45 -8.32 13.44
N THR A 312 41.72 -9.39 13.73
CA THR A 312 41.67 -10.00 15.06
C THR A 312 43.07 -10.48 15.40
N PRO A 313 43.75 -9.88 16.39
CA PRO A 313 45.07 -10.34 16.76
C PRO A 313 45.00 -11.78 17.26
N PRO A 314 45.99 -12.63 16.96
CA PRO A 314 46.06 -13.95 17.56
C PRO A 314 46.17 -13.83 19.08
N THR A 315 45.50 -14.72 19.79
CA THR A 315 45.59 -14.79 21.25
C THR A 315 46.76 -15.68 21.63
N VAL A 316 47.74 -15.12 22.36
CA VAL A 316 48.85 -15.90 22.92
C VAL A 316 48.34 -16.66 24.14
N ASN A 317 48.24 -17.98 24.01
CA ASN A 317 47.75 -18.88 25.05
C ASN A 317 48.83 -19.21 26.09
N SER A 318 50.09 -19.26 25.66
CA SER A 318 51.22 -19.43 26.58
C SER A 318 52.51 -18.82 26.01
N VAL A 319 53.36 -18.36 26.91
CA VAL A 319 54.74 -17.95 26.63
C VAL A 319 55.65 -18.95 27.32
N LEU A 320 56.33 -19.77 26.53
CA LEU A 320 57.29 -20.75 27.02
C LEU A 320 58.71 -20.21 26.81
N LEU A 321 59.59 -20.52 27.74
CA LEU A 321 60.97 -20.10 27.74
C LEU A 321 61.83 -21.33 28.03
N SER A 322 62.95 -21.48 27.31
CA SER A 322 63.90 -22.61 27.50
C SER A 322 65.31 -22.13 27.17
N ASP A 323 66.30 -22.62 27.92
CA ASP A 323 67.73 -22.45 27.64
C ASP A 323 68.33 -23.62 26.82
N ASP A 324 67.53 -24.65 26.52
CA ASP A 324 67.94 -25.86 25.78
C ASP A 324 67.90 -25.70 24.24
N ASP A 325 68.75 -26.49 23.56
CA ASP A 325 68.69 -26.77 22.11
C ASP A 325 68.73 -28.28 21.84
N PRO A 326 67.62 -28.92 21.44
CA PRO A 326 66.33 -28.35 21.03
C PRO A 326 65.48 -27.79 22.18
N PHE A 327 64.53 -26.89 21.85
CA PHE A 327 63.64 -26.24 22.83
C PHE A 327 62.88 -27.27 23.66
N ASN A 328 62.90 -27.12 24.98
CA ASN A 328 62.20 -28.00 25.91
C ASN A 328 61.04 -27.25 26.57
N ASP A 329 59.80 -27.71 26.36
CA ASP A 329 58.60 -27.04 26.87
C ASP A 329 58.41 -27.20 28.41
N THR A 330 59.30 -27.92 29.11
CA THR A 330 59.11 -28.35 30.51
C THR A 330 60.31 -28.16 31.44
N ASP A 331 61.42 -27.59 30.97
CA ASP A 331 62.61 -27.40 31.78
C ASP A 331 62.48 -26.22 32.78
N ARG A 332 63.41 -26.20 33.74
CA ARG A 332 63.63 -25.05 34.63
C ARG A 332 64.98 -24.46 34.24
N PHE A 333 65.07 -23.14 34.11
CA PHE A 333 66.32 -22.46 33.75
C PHE A 333 67.46 -22.89 34.66
N THR A 334 68.55 -23.36 34.07
CA THR A 334 69.74 -23.77 34.83
C THR A 334 70.98 -22.95 34.50
N ASP A 335 71.02 -22.27 33.33
CA ASP A 335 72.14 -21.42 32.94
C ASP A 335 71.72 -20.05 32.35
N SER A 336 72.48 -19.00 32.65
CA SER A 336 72.18 -17.60 32.28
C SER A 336 72.66 -17.22 30.87
N GLY A 337 72.74 -18.18 29.95
CA GLY A 337 73.39 -18.02 28.65
C GLY A 337 72.47 -17.48 27.56
N THR A 338 71.80 -18.37 26.82
CA THR A 338 70.92 -18.04 25.70
C THR A 338 69.50 -18.48 26.04
N LEU A 339 68.57 -17.53 26.10
CA LEU A 339 67.16 -17.82 26.33
C LEU A 339 66.42 -17.88 24.99
N ARG A 340 65.65 -18.95 24.77
CA ARG A 340 64.73 -19.07 23.64
C ARG A 340 63.31 -18.81 24.11
N VAL A 341 62.51 -18.17 23.27
CA VAL A 341 61.10 -17.86 23.53
C VAL A 341 60.24 -18.56 22.50
N LYS A 342 59.25 -19.32 22.96
CA LYS A 342 58.21 -19.94 22.13
C LYS A 342 56.86 -19.38 22.53
N LEU A 343 56.19 -18.72 21.59
CA LEU A 343 54.83 -18.24 21.75
C LEU A 343 53.87 -19.29 21.19
N GLN A 344 53.00 -19.84 22.03
CA GLN A 344 51.88 -20.63 21.54
C GLN A 344 50.68 -19.69 21.41
N ALA A 345 50.27 -19.44 20.17
CA ALA A 345 49.14 -18.57 19.88
C ALA A 345 48.08 -19.33 19.07
N GLU A 346 46.83 -19.01 19.33
CA GLU A 346 45.68 -19.45 18.52
C GLU A 346 45.11 -18.23 17.81
N ASP A 347 44.76 -18.39 16.54
CA ASP A 347 43.96 -17.41 15.81
C ASP A 347 42.47 -17.77 16.04
N PRO A 348 41.71 -16.97 16.78
CA PRO A 348 40.29 -17.24 17.06
C PRO A 348 39.43 -17.29 15.78
N ALA A 349 39.91 -16.73 14.67
CA ALA A 349 39.17 -16.63 13.42
C ALA A 349 39.49 -17.75 12.40
N GLY A 350 40.43 -18.65 12.71
CA GLY A 350 40.85 -19.74 11.83
C GLY A 350 41.95 -19.34 10.83
N GLY A 351 42.45 -20.31 10.04
CA GLY A 351 43.68 -20.21 9.24
C GLY A 351 43.70 -19.25 8.03
N ASN A 352 42.83 -18.23 8.01
CA ASN A 352 42.74 -17.23 6.94
C ASN A 352 43.27 -15.84 7.35
N GLY A 353 43.80 -15.68 8.57
CA GLY A 353 44.56 -14.49 8.97
C GLY A 353 45.95 -14.45 8.31
N GLU A 354 46.31 -13.31 7.70
CA GLU A 354 47.68 -13.03 7.21
C GLU A 354 48.59 -12.52 8.34
#